data_AF-A0A3D1PFX7-F1
#
_entry.id   AF-A0A3D1PFX7-F1
#
_cell.length_a   1.000
_cell.length_b   1.000
_cell.length_c   1.000
_cell.angle_alpha   90.00
_cell.angle_beta   90.00
_cell.angle_gamma   90.00
#
_symmetry.space_group_name_H-M   'P 1'
#
loop_
_entity.id
_entity.type
_entity.pdbx_description
1 polymer ?
#
loop_
_entity_poly.entity_id
_entity_poly.type
_entity_poly.pdbx_seq_one_letter_code
_entity_poly.pdbx_strand_id
1 'polypeptide(L)'
;MKKHTKWLVLPSALAISFAVTTATLAEESSVKITPKFQRDPIVVRGTSGGEKSSDCGNIAATPSQIIEVTQPLPYLRFSVASEGQPTLLIEGPGKRHFCVLADTEAGESPEISGYWEAGKYLLYVGDRTQAQHPYTLSISQKKGSAE
;
A
#
# COMPACT_ATOMS: atom_id res chain seq x y z
N MET A 1 -0.63 -83.29 2.42
CA MET A 1 -1.81 -83.07 3.29
C MET A 1 -1.74 -81.69 3.91
N LYS A 2 -2.90 -80.99 3.97
CA LYS A 2 -3.20 -79.73 4.70
C LYS A 2 -2.68 -78.43 4.05
N LYS A 3 -3.43 -77.34 3.92
CA LYS A 3 -4.87 -77.02 3.98
C LYS A 3 -4.96 -75.65 3.27
N HIS A 4 -5.79 -75.50 2.24
CA HIS A 4 -6.01 -74.21 1.59
C HIS A 4 -6.94 -73.36 2.48
N THR A 5 -6.42 -72.28 3.04
CA THR A 5 -7.24 -71.28 3.75
C THR A 5 -7.51 -70.14 2.79
N LYS A 6 -8.76 -70.06 2.30
CA LYS A 6 -9.24 -68.94 1.49
C LYS A 6 -9.46 -67.75 2.42
N TRP A 7 -8.62 -66.72 2.28
CA TRP A 7 -8.81 -65.45 2.97
C TRP A 7 -9.63 -64.53 2.06
N LEU A 8 -10.91 -64.32 2.43
CA LEU A 8 -11.74 -63.23 1.92
C LEU A 8 -11.18 -61.91 2.47
N VAL A 9 -10.70 -61.00 1.62
CA VAL A 9 -10.42 -59.63 2.03
C VAL A 9 -11.20 -58.68 1.12
N LEU A 10 -12.04 -57.87 1.76
CA LEU A 10 -12.96 -56.89 1.19
C LEU A 10 -12.23 -55.91 0.25
N PRO A 11 -12.87 -55.42 -0.83
CA PRO A 11 -12.32 -54.35 -1.64
C PRO A 11 -12.41 -53.04 -0.85
N SER A 12 -11.30 -52.60 -0.28
CA SER A 12 -11.13 -51.25 0.26
C SER A 12 -11.15 -50.24 -0.90
N ALA A 13 -12.29 -49.59 -1.10
CA ALA A 13 -12.41 -48.46 -2.03
C ALA A 13 -11.63 -47.27 -1.45
N LEU A 14 -10.45 -46.97 -2.02
CA LEU A 14 -9.74 -45.73 -1.75
C LEU A 14 -10.46 -44.58 -2.46
N ALA A 15 -11.18 -43.75 -1.70
CA ALA A 15 -11.64 -42.45 -2.18
C ALA A 15 -10.47 -41.45 -2.12
N ILE A 16 -9.93 -41.07 -3.26
CA ILE A 16 -8.91 -40.01 -3.35
C ILE A 16 -9.64 -38.67 -3.30
N SER A 17 -9.66 -38.04 -2.12
CA SER A 17 -10.18 -36.69 -1.96
C SER A 17 -9.17 -35.68 -2.52
N PHE A 18 -9.50 -35.06 -3.65
CA PHE A 18 -8.72 -33.97 -4.24
C PHE A 18 -9.01 -32.69 -3.46
N ALA A 19 -8.10 -32.28 -2.57
CA ALA A 19 -8.22 -31.01 -1.88
C ALA A 19 -7.90 -29.88 -2.87
N VAL A 20 -8.93 -29.19 -3.36
CA VAL A 20 -8.76 -27.97 -4.15
C VAL A 20 -8.43 -26.84 -3.17
N THR A 21 -7.16 -26.51 -3.01
CA THR A 21 -6.73 -25.29 -2.31
C THR A 21 -7.06 -24.10 -3.19
N THR A 22 -8.11 -23.35 -2.84
CA THR A 22 -8.37 -22.04 -3.45
C THR A 22 -7.28 -21.07 -3.00
N ALA A 23 -6.39 -20.68 -3.90
CA ALA A 23 -5.48 -19.57 -3.66
C ALA A 23 -6.27 -18.26 -3.66
N THR A 24 -6.43 -17.64 -2.49
CA THR A 24 -6.93 -16.26 -2.39
C THR A 24 -5.87 -15.31 -2.93
N LEU A 25 -6.11 -14.75 -4.12
CA LEU A 25 -5.35 -13.60 -4.62
C LEU A 25 -5.64 -12.41 -3.69
N ALA A 26 -4.60 -11.84 -3.09
CA ALA A 26 -4.73 -10.57 -2.38
C ALA A 26 -5.04 -9.48 -3.41
N GLU A 27 -6.27 -8.96 -3.41
CA GLU A 27 -6.61 -7.78 -4.21
C GLU A 27 -5.82 -6.59 -3.68
N GLU A 28 -4.84 -6.15 -4.47
CA GLU A 28 -4.11 -4.91 -4.25
C GLU A 28 -5.08 -3.74 -4.49
N SER A 29 -5.76 -3.30 -3.43
CA SER A 29 -6.84 -2.30 -3.49
C SER A 29 -6.31 -0.94 -3.95
N SER A 30 -6.42 -0.66 -5.25
CA SER A 30 -6.09 0.65 -5.83
C SER A 30 -7.27 1.62 -5.69
N VAL A 31 -6.97 2.87 -5.34
CA VAL A 31 -7.96 3.95 -5.26
C VAL A 31 -7.87 4.79 -6.53
N LYS A 32 -8.98 4.88 -7.27
CA LYS A 32 -9.06 5.74 -8.46
C LYS A 32 -9.19 7.20 -8.08
N ILE A 33 -8.32 8.03 -8.64
CA ILE A 33 -8.33 9.48 -8.52
C ILE A 33 -8.82 10.06 -9.84
N THR A 34 -10.05 10.55 -9.84
CA THR A 34 -10.67 11.23 -10.98
C THR A 34 -10.64 12.74 -10.77
N PRO A 35 -10.68 13.56 -11.85
CA PRO A 35 -10.97 14.98 -11.69
C PRO A 35 -12.25 15.19 -10.87
N LYS A 36 -12.21 16.08 -9.88
CA LYS A 36 -13.32 16.43 -8.98
C LYS A 36 -13.92 15.22 -8.26
N PHE A 37 -13.08 14.32 -7.74
CA PHE A 37 -13.56 13.18 -6.96
C PHE A 37 -14.35 13.65 -5.73
N GLN A 38 -15.46 12.96 -5.42
CA GLN A 38 -16.45 13.45 -4.45
C GLN A 38 -15.98 13.38 -2.98
N ARG A 39 -15.15 12.39 -2.64
CA ARG A 39 -14.60 12.21 -1.29
C ARG A 39 -13.25 12.91 -1.16
N ASP A 40 -13.24 14.24 -1.04
CA ASP A 40 -12.02 15.06 -0.92
C ASP A 40 -11.90 15.75 0.46
N PRO A 41 -10.89 15.41 1.29
CA PRO A 41 -9.75 14.54 0.98
C PRO A 41 -10.08 13.04 1.07
N ILE A 42 -9.34 12.23 0.31
CA ILE A 42 -9.21 10.80 0.59
C ILE A 42 -8.23 10.67 1.76
N VAL A 43 -8.67 10.01 2.83
CA VAL A 43 -7.89 9.83 4.05
C VAL A 43 -7.51 8.36 4.19
N VAL A 44 -6.22 8.09 4.32
CA VAL A 44 -5.64 6.77 4.55
C VAL A 44 -4.93 6.78 5.89
N ARG A 45 -5.18 5.78 6.74
CA ARG A 45 -4.51 5.61 8.02
C ARG A 45 -3.68 4.34 8.01
N GLY A 46 -2.56 4.36 8.71
CA GLY A 46 -1.68 3.20 8.81
C GLY A 46 -0.55 3.44 9.79
N THR A 47 0.51 2.66 9.63
CA THR A 47 1.74 2.74 10.42
C THR A 47 2.91 3.09 9.51
N SER A 48 3.68 4.11 9.88
CA SER A 48 4.86 4.57 9.15
C SER A 48 6.06 3.67 9.39
N GLY A 49 7.09 3.80 8.57
CA GLY A 49 8.35 3.08 8.75
C GLY A 49 8.33 1.69 8.11
N GLY A 50 9.19 0.81 8.59
CA GLY A 50 9.31 -0.59 8.16
C GLY A 50 10.77 -1.06 8.14
N GLU A 51 11.01 -2.32 7.80
CA GLU A 51 12.36 -2.90 7.83
C GLU A 51 13.20 -2.59 6.58
N LYS A 52 12.57 -2.11 5.51
CA LYS A 52 13.25 -1.86 4.23
C LYS A 52 13.84 -0.45 4.25
N SER A 53 15.17 -0.37 4.30
CA SER A 53 15.88 0.89 4.10
C SER A 53 15.77 1.37 2.64
N SER A 54 15.54 2.67 2.44
CA SER A 54 15.47 3.33 1.14
C SER A 54 16.21 4.67 1.16
N ASP A 55 16.30 5.33 0.01
CA ASP A 55 16.78 6.72 -0.11
C ASP A 55 15.80 7.74 0.50
N CYS A 56 14.61 7.30 0.91
CA CYS A 56 13.58 8.11 1.55
C CYS A 56 13.23 7.65 2.98
N GLY A 57 14.22 7.10 3.71
CA GLY A 57 14.01 6.56 5.05
C GLY A 57 13.61 5.08 5.05
N ASN A 58 13.16 4.59 6.19
CA ASN A 58 12.71 3.22 6.34
C ASN A 58 11.25 3.10 5.91
N ILE A 59 10.95 2.14 5.05
CA ILE A 59 9.61 1.93 4.48
C ILE A 59 9.15 0.49 4.66
N ALA A 60 7.85 0.27 4.55
CA ALA A 60 7.28 -1.07 4.51
C ALA A 60 7.67 -1.80 3.21
N ALA A 61 7.61 -3.14 3.24
CA ALA A 61 7.87 -3.96 2.06
C ALA A 61 6.80 -3.78 0.96
N THR A 62 5.59 -3.36 1.35
CA THR A 62 4.46 -3.10 0.46
C THR A 62 4.07 -1.62 0.52
N PRO A 63 3.49 -1.05 -0.55
CA PRO A 63 2.98 0.32 -0.53
C PRO A 63 1.94 0.53 0.57
N SER A 64 2.00 1.69 1.19
CA SER A 64 0.99 2.18 2.14
C SER A 64 -0.35 2.45 1.44
N GLN A 65 -0.31 2.91 0.19
CA GLN A 65 -1.49 3.09 -0.65
C GLN A 65 -1.09 3.03 -2.12
N ILE A 66 -1.95 2.44 -2.94
CA ILE A 66 -1.84 2.52 -4.40
C ILE A 66 -2.98 3.36 -4.94
N ILE A 67 -2.64 4.31 -5.81
CA ILE A 67 -3.64 5.12 -6.49
C ILE A 67 -3.51 4.98 -8.00
N GLU A 68 -4.63 5.18 -8.69
CA GLU A 68 -4.70 5.26 -10.14
C GLU A 68 -5.24 6.65 -10.51
N VAL A 69 -4.35 7.53 -10.96
CA VAL A 69 -4.74 8.82 -11.53
C VAL A 69 -5.30 8.56 -12.93
N THR A 70 -6.61 8.70 -13.07
CA THR A 70 -7.31 8.27 -14.29
C THR A 70 -7.11 9.21 -15.48
N GLN A 71 -6.82 10.48 -15.21
CA GLN A 71 -6.60 11.55 -16.19
C GLN A 71 -5.64 12.58 -15.57
N PRO A 72 -4.87 13.34 -16.38
CA PRO A 72 -3.97 14.34 -15.82
C PRO A 72 -4.70 15.36 -14.95
N LEU A 73 -4.15 15.64 -13.77
CA LEU A 73 -4.72 16.53 -12.78
C LEU A 73 -3.87 17.80 -12.68
N PRO A 74 -4.47 19.00 -12.84
CA PRO A 74 -3.74 20.26 -12.71
C PRO A 74 -3.27 20.53 -11.28
N TYR A 75 -3.94 19.91 -10.31
CA TYR A 75 -3.60 20.01 -8.91
C TYR A 75 -4.00 18.72 -8.19
N LEU A 76 -3.05 18.11 -7.50
CA LEU A 76 -3.27 17.07 -6.49
C LEU A 76 -2.22 17.27 -5.41
N ARG A 77 -2.63 17.11 -4.16
CA ARG A 77 -1.80 17.28 -2.97
C ARG A 77 -1.80 16.01 -2.14
N PHE A 78 -0.63 15.65 -1.66
CA PHE A 78 -0.41 14.58 -0.70
C PHE A 78 0.20 15.19 0.54
N SER A 79 -0.36 14.91 1.72
CA SER A 79 0.22 15.32 3.01
C SER A 79 0.15 14.20 4.02
N VAL A 80 1.18 14.07 4.86
CA VAL A 80 1.27 13.01 5.88
C VAL A 80 1.41 13.63 7.27
N ALA A 81 0.45 13.37 8.16
CA ALA A 81 0.57 13.69 9.58
C ALA A 81 0.95 12.43 10.37
N SER A 82 1.95 12.52 11.24
CA SER A 82 2.36 11.46 12.16
C SER A 82 3.06 12.05 13.38
N GLU A 83 3.07 11.32 14.50
CA GLU A 83 3.80 11.68 15.72
C GLU A 83 5.31 11.40 15.62
N GLY A 84 5.74 10.64 14.60
CA GLY A 84 7.14 10.28 14.35
C GLY A 84 7.90 11.28 13.47
N GLN A 85 8.85 10.77 12.68
CA GLN A 85 9.56 11.53 11.66
C GLN A 85 9.16 11.01 10.27
N PRO A 86 7.89 11.23 9.85
CA PRO A 86 7.37 10.61 8.65
C PRO A 86 8.11 11.08 7.40
N THR A 87 8.19 10.19 6.42
CA THR A 87 8.58 10.51 5.04
C THR A 87 7.48 10.05 4.09
N LEU A 88 7.43 10.65 2.90
CA LEU A 88 6.52 10.22 1.84
C LEU A 88 7.33 9.92 0.57
N LEU A 89 7.41 8.64 0.24
CA LEU A 89 7.96 8.16 -1.01
C LEU A 89 6.83 7.89 -2.01
N ILE A 90 6.97 8.43 -3.22
CA ILE A 90 6.00 8.25 -4.31
C ILE A 90 6.70 7.75 -5.55
N GLU A 91 6.36 6.54 -5.97
CA GLU A 91 6.81 5.94 -7.23
C GLU A 91 5.66 6.02 -8.25
N GLY A 92 5.95 6.47 -9.47
CA GLY A 92 4.93 6.71 -10.49
C GLY A 92 5.37 6.33 -11.91
N PRO A 93 4.51 6.61 -12.91
CA PRO A 93 4.78 6.32 -14.31
C PRO A 93 6.08 6.98 -14.80
N GLY A 94 6.77 6.33 -15.73
CA GLY A 94 7.97 6.89 -16.36
C GLY A 94 9.18 7.01 -15.44
N LYS A 95 9.30 6.13 -14.43
CA LYS A 95 10.38 6.16 -13.40
C LYS A 95 10.36 7.41 -12.53
N ARG A 96 9.20 8.06 -12.40
CA ARG A 96 9.01 9.16 -11.45
C ARG A 96 9.18 8.61 -10.03
N HIS A 97 10.01 9.30 -9.26
CA HIS A 97 10.36 8.94 -7.89
C HIS A 97 10.49 10.23 -7.10
N PHE A 98 9.64 10.42 -6.10
CA PHE A 98 9.66 11.59 -5.24
C PHE A 98 9.88 11.14 -3.80
N CYS A 99 10.90 11.71 -3.16
CA CYS A 99 11.05 11.63 -1.72
C CYS A 99 10.71 12.98 -1.10
N VAL A 100 9.76 12.99 -0.18
CA VAL A 100 9.34 14.16 0.56
C VAL A 100 9.63 13.93 2.04
N LEU A 101 10.41 14.83 2.63
CA LEU A 101 10.76 14.80 4.04
C LEU A 101 9.97 15.89 4.77
N ALA A 102 9.67 15.65 6.04
CA ALA A 102 9.22 16.70 6.95
C ALA A 102 10.40 17.57 7.37
N ASP A 103 10.19 18.89 7.46
CA ASP A 103 10.99 19.73 8.36
C ASP A 103 10.38 19.62 9.78
N THR A 104 10.82 18.59 10.50
CA THR A 104 10.30 18.32 11.85
C THR A 104 10.67 19.39 12.86
N GLU A 105 11.76 20.14 12.63
CA GLU A 105 12.18 21.25 13.49
C GLU A 105 11.26 22.47 13.31
N ALA A 106 10.77 22.68 12.09
CA ALA A 106 9.74 23.68 11.78
C ALA A 106 8.30 23.21 12.12
N GLY A 107 8.13 21.96 12.57
CA GLY A 107 6.82 21.36 12.80
C GLY A 107 6.04 21.07 11.50
N GLU A 108 6.74 21.03 10.36
CA GLU A 108 6.14 20.74 9.07
C GLU A 108 5.95 19.23 8.87
N SER A 109 4.93 18.89 8.10
CA SER A 109 4.62 17.53 7.68
C SER A 109 5.06 17.32 6.23
N PRO A 110 5.43 16.11 5.79
CA PRO A 110 5.77 15.86 4.39
C PRO A 110 4.56 16.18 3.53
N GLU A 111 4.71 17.16 2.64
CA GLU A 111 3.67 17.58 1.71
C GLU A 111 4.26 17.79 0.31
N ILE A 112 3.56 17.28 -0.70
CA ILE A 112 3.86 17.56 -2.10
C ILE A 112 2.56 17.84 -2.85
N SER A 113 2.57 18.89 -3.67
CA SER A 113 1.43 19.23 -4.52
C SER A 113 1.87 19.71 -5.89
N GLY A 114 0.95 19.67 -6.86
CA GLY A 114 1.21 20.17 -8.20
C GLY A 114 0.45 19.39 -9.26
N TYR A 115 0.99 19.38 -10.47
CA TYR A 115 0.46 18.62 -11.60
C TYR A 115 0.82 17.13 -11.49
N TRP A 116 -0.15 16.27 -11.77
CA TRP A 116 0.03 14.82 -11.77
C TRP A 116 -0.48 14.21 -13.07
N GLU A 117 0.35 13.38 -13.70
CA GLU A 117 0.00 12.68 -14.93
C GLU A 117 -0.95 11.50 -14.64
N ALA A 118 -1.61 11.00 -15.68
CA ALA A 118 -2.38 9.77 -15.55
C ALA A 118 -1.44 8.57 -15.33
N GLY A 119 -1.85 7.65 -14.45
CA GLY A 119 -1.19 6.37 -14.24
C GLY A 119 -1.26 5.85 -12.81
N LYS A 120 -0.59 4.71 -12.59
CA LYS A 120 -0.49 4.03 -11.29
C LYS A 120 0.63 4.66 -10.47
N TYR A 121 0.34 5.01 -9.22
CA TYR A 121 1.32 5.48 -8.25
C TYR A 121 1.31 4.60 -7.00
N LEU A 122 2.50 4.32 -6.49
CA LEU A 122 2.73 3.58 -5.25
C LEU A 122 3.21 4.59 -4.22
N LEU A 123 2.47 4.71 -3.12
CA LEU A 123 2.74 5.62 -2.03
C LEU A 123 3.26 4.82 -0.84
N TYR A 124 4.40 5.21 -0.29
CA TYR A 124 4.96 4.62 0.93
C TYR A 124 5.12 5.72 1.96
N VAL A 125 4.53 5.51 3.13
CA VAL A 125 4.73 6.37 4.30
C VAL A 125 5.82 5.75 5.15
N GLY A 126 7.02 6.31 5.05
CA GLY A 126 8.20 5.86 5.78
C GLY A 126 8.42 6.62 7.07
N ASP A 127 9.53 6.33 7.73
CA ASP A 127 10.06 7.09 8.86
C ASP A 127 11.58 7.28 8.68
N ARG A 128 12.11 8.46 9.06
CA ARG A 128 13.55 8.74 9.00
C ARG A 128 14.35 7.86 9.96
N THR A 129 13.71 7.37 11.01
CA THR A 129 14.26 6.43 11.99
C THR A 129 13.74 5.03 11.72
N GLN A 130 14.20 4.01 12.47
CA GLN A 130 13.62 2.65 12.41
C GLN A 130 12.36 2.51 13.29
N ALA A 131 11.82 3.62 13.80
CA ALA A 131 10.59 3.61 14.58
C ALA A 131 9.35 3.46 13.68
N GLN A 132 8.24 3.09 14.31
CA GLN A 132 6.94 2.95 13.67
C GLN A 132 5.93 3.80 14.42
N HIS A 133 5.20 4.64 13.68
CA HIS A 133 4.23 5.56 14.26
C HIS A 133 2.91 5.50 13.49
N PRO A 134 1.75 5.71 14.15
CA PRO A 134 0.50 5.90 13.42
C PRO A 134 0.60 7.14 12.52
N TYR A 135 0.02 7.06 11.32
CA TYR A 135 -0.05 8.20 10.41
C TYR A 135 -1.45 8.39 9.81
N THR A 136 -1.67 9.59 9.30
CA THR A 136 -2.79 9.95 8.41
C THR A 136 -2.23 10.57 7.12
N LEU A 137 -2.43 9.89 5.99
CA LEU A 137 -2.14 10.37 4.65
C LEU A 137 -3.41 10.97 4.06
N SER A 138 -3.33 12.23 3.62
CA SER A 138 -4.43 12.95 2.97
C SER A 138 -4.10 13.19 1.49
N ILE A 139 -5.04 12.86 0.61
CA ILE A 139 -4.95 13.06 -0.83
C ILE A 139 -6.08 13.99 -1.26
N SER A 140 -5.75 15.16 -1.80
CA SER A 140 -6.72 16.24 -2.02
C SER A 140 -6.52 16.99 -3.33
N GLN A 141 -7.60 17.41 -3.97
CA GLN A 141 -7.59 18.35 -5.10
C GLN A 141 -7.83 19.80 -4.65
N LYS A 142 -7.96 20.04 -3.34
CA LYS A 142 -8.08 21.37 -2.74
C LYS A 142 -6.71 21.86 -2.31
N LYS A 143 -6.38 23.11 -2.68
CA LYS A 143 -5.27 23.83 -2.05
C LYS A 143 -5.60 23.96 -0.57
N GLY A 144 -4.67 23.60 0.31
CA GLY A 144 -4.86 23.85 1.74
C GLY A 144 -5.17 25.32 1.95
N SER A 145 -6.16 25.62 2.79
CA SER A 145 -6.32 26.97 3.29
C SER A 145 -5.01 27.33 4.00
N ALA A 146 -4.31 28.35 3.51
CA ALA A 146 -3.43 29.09 4.40
C ALA A 146 -4.38 29.76 5.40
N GLU A 147 -4.40 29.25 6.62
CA GLU A 147 -5.03 29.93 7.75
C GLU A 147 -3.94 30.55 8.62
#